data_AF-A0A953QTC1-F1
#
_entry.id   AF-A0A953QTC1-F1
#
_cell.length_a   1.000
_cell.length_b   1.000
_cell.length_c   1.000
_cell.angle_alpha   90.00
_cell.angle_beta   90.00
_cell.angle_gamma   90.00
#
_symmetry.space_group_name_H-M   'P 1'
#
loop_
_entity.id
_entity.type
_entity.pdbx_description
1 polymer ?
#
loop_
_entity_poly.entity_id
_entity_poly.type
_entity_poly.pdbx_seq_one_letter_code
_entity_poly.pdbx_strand_id
1 'polypeptide(L)'
;MQRRILYILIAALAVFLAGFIPMWMKARDQSALREKAEHALTITRIVKDLGSAAIDARRGEYEAARQEASAFFNAARFEIDQRGQSVLSQQQRDALSPLLAPRDELITLLARSDPASADRLANLYVAVRKVLGV
;
A
#
# COMPACT_ATOMS: atom_id res chain seq x y z
N MET A 1 -40.36 -44.95 18.00
CA MET A 1 -39.32 -44.88 16.93
C MET A 1 -39.03 -43.46 16.46
N GLN A 2 -40.04 -42.63 16.15
CA GLN A 2 -39.84 -41.26 15.61
C GLN A 2 -39.00 -40.31 16.50
N ARG A 3 -39.15 -40.33 17.83
CA ARG A 3 -38.33 -39.48 18.74
C ARG A 3 -36.83 -39.79 18.68
N ARG A 4 -36.45 -41.07 18.53
CA ARG A 4 -35.03 -41.46 18.40
C ARG A 4 -34.41 -40.96 17.09
N ILE A 5 -35.18 -41.00 16.00
CA ILE A 5 -34.74 -40.49 14.70
C ILE A 5 -34.53 -38.97 14.76
N LEU A 6 -35.42 -38.24 15.47
CA LEU A 6 -35.29 -36.80 15.66
C LEU A 6 -33.98 -36.42 16.38
N TYR A 7 -33.63 -37.15 17.45
CA TYR A 7 -32.38 -36.89 18.18
C TYR A 7 -31.14 -37.20 17.34
N ILE A 8 -31.17 -38.25 16.53
CA ILE A 8 -30.06 -38.58 15.62
C ILE A 8 -29.90 -37.49 14.55
N LEU A 9 -31.01 -36.98 14.00
CA LEU A 9 -30.99 -35.88 13.04
C LEU A 9 -30.45 -34.58 13.65
N ILE A 10 -30.86 -34.24 14.86
CA ILE A 10 -30.36 -33.04 15.58
C ILE A 10 -28.87 -33.20 15.90
N ALA A 11 -28.44 -34.38 16.35
CA ALA A 11 -27.03 -34.66 16.64
C ALA A 11 -26.17 -34.59 15.37
N ALA A 12 -26.64 -35.16 14.25
CA ALA A 12 -25.96 -35.08 12.96
C ALA A 12 -25.85 -33.63 12.46
N LEU A 13 -26.92 -32.84 12.62
CA LEU A 13 -26.93 -31.43 12.24
C LEU A 13 -25.97 -30.60 13.12
N ALA A 14 -25.93 -30.86 14.42
CA ALA A 14 -25.02 -30.19 15.34
C ALA A 14 -23.55 -30.47 15.02
N VAL A 15 -23.19 -31.72 14.71
CA VAL A 15 -21.84 -32.10 14.28
C VAL A 15 -21.48 -31.44 12.94
N PHE A 16 -22.42 -31.39 12.02
CA PHE A 16 -22.25 -30.74 10.72
C PHE A 16 -22.00 -29.23 10.87
N LEU A 17 -22.76 -28.52 11.72
CA LEU A 17 -22.52 -27.10 12.01
C LEU A 17 -21.23 -26.87 12.79
N ALA A 18 -20.86 -27.75 13.71
CA ALA A 18 -19.62 -27.63 14.47
C ALA A 18 -18.37 -27.71 13.58
N GLY A 19 -18.42 -28.47 12.48
CA GLY A 19 -17.37 -28.46 11.45
C GLY A 19 -17.26 -27.16 10.65
N PHE A 20 -18.33 -26.35 10.63
CA PHE A 20 -18.40 -25.10 9.86
C PHE A 20 -17.76 -23.91 10.60
N ILE A 21 -17.76 -23.92 11.93
CA ILE A 21 -17.18 -22.88 12.80
C ILE A 21 -15.65 -22.70 12.59
N PRO A 22 -14.81 -23.75 12.63
CA PRO A 22 -13.37 -23.61 12.43
C PRO A 22 -13.01 -23.19 10.99
N MET A 23 -13.85 -23.53 10.00
CA MET A 23 -13.69 -23.07 8.62
C MET A 23 -13.95 -21.57 8.52
N TRP A 24 -14.95 -21.05 9.22
CA TRP A 24 -15.27 -19.62 9.24
C TRP A 24 -14.21 -18.78 9.96
N MET A 25 -13.60 -19.30 11.03
CA MET A 25 -12.46 -18.65 11.70
C MET A 25 -11.21 -18.62 10.82
N LYS A 26 -10.84 -19.73 10.16
CA LYS A 26 -9.67 -19.76 9.25
C LYS A 26 -9.79 -18.79 8.07
N ALA A 27 -11.00 -18.59 7.53
CA ALA A 27 -11.25 -17.63 6.47
C ALA A 27 -11.08 -16.17 6.93
N ARG A 28 -11.39 -15.86 8.20
CA ARG A 28 -11.18 -14.53 8.79
C ARG A 28 -9.72 -14.25 9.13
N ASP A 29 -8.99 -15.22 9.65
CA ASP A 29 -7.58 -15.01 9.97
C ASP A 29 -6.72 -14.84 8.71
N GLN A 30 -7.03 -15.58 7.64
CA GLN A 30 -6.33 -15.44 6.36
C GLN A 30 -6.61 -14.10 5.65
N SER A 31 -7.82 -13.55 5.78
CA SER A 31 -8.13 -12.24 5.20
C SER A 31 -7.41 -11.11 5.94
N ALA A 32 -7.39 -11.13 7.28
CA ALA A 32 -6.66 -10.13 8.06
C ALA A 32 -5.13 -10.18 7.83
N LEU A 33 -4.56 -11.38 7.61
CA LEU A 33 -3.14 -11.54 7.27
C LEU A 33 -2.82 -11.05 5.86
N ARG A 34 -3.71 -11.30 4.88
CA ARG A 34 -3.55 -10.81 3.50
C ARG A 34 -3.66 -9.31 3.43
N GLU A 35 -4.65 -8.73 4.09
CA GLU A 35 -4.87 -7.28 4.15
C GLU A 35 -3.63 -6.56 4.70
N LYS A 36 -3.04 -7.06 5.81
CA LYS A 36 -1.78 -6.52 6.34
C LYS A 36 -0.59 -6.65 5.38
N ALA A 37 -0.48 -7.78 4.67
CA ALA A 37 0.60 -7.99 3.72
C ALA A 37 0.47 -7.10 2.47
N GLU A 38 -0.74 -6.93 1.95
CA GLU A 38 -1.05 -6.06 0.81
C GLU A 38 -0.84 -4.58 1.17
N HIS A 39 -1.24 -4.18 2.39
CA HIS A 39 -0.94 -2.85 2.92
C HIS A 39 0.57 -2.57 2.95
N ALA A 40 1.35 -3.47 3.57
CA ALA A 40 2.80 -3.32 3.65
C ALA A 40 3.47 -3.30 2.28
N LEU A 41 2.99 -4.13 1.33
CA LEU A 41 3.53 -4.20 -0.03
C LEU A 41 3.29 -2.90 -0.80
N THR A 42 2.09 -2.32 -0.68
CA THR A 42 1.72 -1.09 -1.38
C THR A 42 2.57 0.08 -0.90
N ILE A 43 2.70 0.25 0.42
CA ILE A 43 3.53 1.30 1.02
C ILE A 43 5.01 1.12 0.62
N THR A 44 5.52 -0.12 0.71
CA THR A 44 6.92 -0.41 0.37
C THR A 44 7.21 -0.10 -1.10
N ARG A 45 6.27 -0.39 -2.01
CA ARG A 45 6.42 -0.09 -3.44
C ARG A 45 6.51 1.42 -3.70
N ILE A 46 5.63 2.21 -3.08
CA ILE A 46 5.64 3.68 -3.20
C ILE A 46 6.99 4.24 -2.75
N VAL A 47 7.48 3.80 -1.59
CA VAL A 47 8.77 4.26 -1.04
C VAL A 47 9.95 3.78 -1.89
N LYS A 48 9.89 2.56 -2.42
CA LYS A 48 10.90 1.98 -3.30
C LYS A 48 11.06 2.80 -4.57
N ASP A 49 9.98 3.12 -5.27
CA ASP A 49 10.04 3.83 -6.56
C ASP A 49 10.67 5.22 -6.37
N LEU A 50 10.37 5.91 -5.27
CA LEU A 50 10.98 7.19 -4.94
C LEU A 50 12.47 7.09 -4.56
N GLY A 51 12.85 6.04 -3.82
CA GLY A 51 14.25 5.78 -3.47
C GLY A 51 15.09 5.41 -4.69
N SER A 52 14.54 4.60 -5.60
CA SER A 52 15.15 4.24 -6.87
C SER A 52 15.34 5.50 -7.73
N ALA A 53 14.33 6.36 -7.83
CA ALA A 53 14.42 7.60 -8.59
C ALA A 53 15.54 8.51 -8.09
N ALA A 54 15.70 8.62 -6.76
CA ALA A 54 16.79 9.40 -6.16
C ALA A 54 18.17 8.81 -6.49
N ILE A 55 18.31 7.47 -6.50
CA ILE A 55 19.57 6.80 -6.84
C ILE A 55 19.89 6.98 -8.32
N ASP A 56 18.92 6.77 -9.20
CA ASP A 56 19.10 6.89 -10.64
C ASP A 56 19.41 8.33 -11.05
N ALA A 57 18.75 9.32 -10.46
CA ALA A 57 19.08 10.72 -10.66
C ALA A 57 20.53 11.04 -10.23
N ARG A 58 21.00 10.47 -9.12
CA ARG A 58 22.42 10.61 -8.68
C ARG A 58 23.41 9.95 -9.61
N ARG A 59 23.00 8.89 -10.30
CA ARG A 59 23.82 8.18 -11.30
C ARG A 59 23.82 8.88 -12.66
N GLY A 60 23.02 9.94 -12.83
CA GLY A 60 22.83 10.63 -14.11
C GLY A 60 21.82 9.94 -15.03
N GLU A 61 21.12 8.92 -14.54
CA GLU A 61 20.08 8.17 -15.26
C GLU A 61 18.73 8.91 -15.15
N TYR A 62 18.70 10.17 -15.61
CA TYR A 62 17.58 11.09 -15.35
C TYR A 62 16.25 10.64 -15.95
N GLU A 63 16.28 9.95 -17.10
CA GLU A 63 15.05 9.44 -17.73
C GLU A 63 14.45 8.27 -16.95
N ALA A 64 15.28 7.36 -16.43
CA ALA A 64 14.83 6.29 -15.53
C ALA A 64 14.24 6.89 -14.24
N ALA A 65 14.97 7.83 -13.64
CA ALA A 65 14.52 8.55 -12.46
C ALA A 65 13.20 9.31 -12.69
N ARG A 66 12.98 9.89 -13.87
CA ARG A 66 11.72 10.57 -14.24
C ARG A 66 10.55 9.59 -14.29
N GLN A 67 10.75 8.40 -14.85
CA GLN A 67 9.71 7.37 -14.93
C GLN A 67 9.34 6.86 -13.53
N GLU A 68 10.33 6.59 -12.70
CA GLU A 68 10.12 6.12 -11.33
C GLU A 68 9.49 7.18 -10.42
N ALA A 69 9.94 8.44 -10.51
CA ALA A 69 9.30 9.55 -9.82
C ALA A 69 7.84 9.72 -10.26
N SER A 70 7.56 9.62 -11.56
CA SER A 70 6.19 9.69 -12.09
C SER A 70 5.31 8.55 -11.55
N ALA A 71 5.86 7.33 -11.48
CA ALA A 71 5.17 6.17 -10.92
C ALA A 71 4.83 6.40 -9.44
N PHE A 72 5.80 6.90 -8.65
CA PHE A 72 5.58 7.30 -7.26
C PHE A 72 4.44 8.32 -7.13
N PHE A 73 4.49 9.44 -7.87
CA PHE A 73 3.48 10.51 -7.74
C PHE A 73 2.08 10.01 -8.12
N ASN A 74 1.96 9.19 -9.16
CA ASN A 74 0.68 8.64 -9.58
C ASN A 74 0.12 7.67 -8.53
N ALA A 75 0.95 6.77 -7.99
CA ALA A 75 0.55 5.83 -6.95
C ALA A 75 0.16 6.53 -5.64
N ALA A 76 0.97 7.50 -5.19
CA ALA A 76 0.69 8.29 -4.00
C ALA A 76 -0.61 9.11 -4.16
N ARG A 77 -0.86 9.68 -5.35
CA ARG A 77 -2.09 10.42 -5.61
C ARG A 77 -3.32 9.51 -5.61
N PHE A 78 -3.20 8.33 -6.22
CA PHE A 78 -4.24 7.32 -6.22
C PHE A 78 -4.63 6.90 -4.80
N GLU A 79 -3.68 6.72 -3.90
CA GLU A 79 -3.96 6.43 -2.49
C GLU A 79 -4.63 7.61 -1.75
N ILE A 80 -4.26 8.85 -2.07
CA ILE A 80 -4.91 10.03 -1.47
C ILE A 80 -6.37 10.17 -1.92
N ASP A 81 -6.66 9.92 -3.19
CA ASP A 81 -7.98 10.13 -3.78
C ASP A 81 -8.96 8.98 -3.45
N GLN A 82 -8.46 7.79 -3.07
CA GLN A 82 -9.26 6.66 -2.62
C GLN A 82 -9.88 6.90 -1.23
N ARG A 83 -11.08 7.49 -1.22
CA ARG A 83 -11.87 7.74 0.00
C ARG A 83 -12.40 6.42 0.59
N GLY A 84 -11.75 5.93 1.64
CA GLY A 84 -12.22 4.80 2.46
C GLY A 84 -11.75 3.40 2.04
N GLN A 85 -11.12 3.27 0.87
CA GLN A 85 -10.50 2.02 0.39
C GLN A 85 -8.98 2.08 0.33
N SER A 86 -8.39 3.24 0.60
CA SER A 86 -6.94 3.41 0.59
C SER A 86 -6.29 2.67 1.76
N VAL A 87 -5.08 2.20 1.48
CA VAL A 87 -4.15 1.60 2.43
C VAL A 87 -3.68 2.60 3.49
N LEU A 88 -3.75 3.90 3.19
CA LEU A 88 -3.30 4.97 4.06
C LEU A 88 -4.39 5.41 5.03
N SER A 89 -4.01 5.72 6.27
CA SER A 89 -4.90 6.44 7.19
C SER A 89 -5.20 7.86 6.68
N GLN A 90 -6.29 8.46 7.16
CA GLN A 90 -6.63 9.85 6.80
C GLN A 90 -5.48 10.81 7.15
N GLN A 91 -4.88 10.66 8.33
CA GLN A 91 -3.74 11.47 8.77
C GLN A 91 -2.53 11.33 7.82
N GLN A 92 -2.23 10.11 7.36
CA GLN A 92 -1.15 9.88 6.39
C GLN A 92 -1.45 10.52 5.04
N ARG A 93 -2.70 10.44 4.54
CA ARG A 93 -3.10 11.11 3.30
C ARG A 93 -2.97 12.62 3.40
N ASP A 94 -3.44 13.20 4.51
CA ASP A 94 -3.38 14.65 4.74
C ASP A 94 -1.93 15.14 4.84
N ALA A 95 -1.05 14.37 5.47
CA ALA A 95 0.38 14.67 5.56
C ALA A 95 1.15 14.41 4.25
N LEU A 96 0.74 13.42 3.45
CA LEU A 96 1.36 13.10 2.16
C LEU A 96 0.96 14.09 1.05
N SER A 97 -0.27 14.62 1.10
CA SER A 97 -0.80 15.57 0.11
C SER A 97 0.13 16.76 -0.20
N PRO A 98 0.62 17.54 0.78
CA PRO A 98 1.53 18.65 0.49
C PRO A 98 2.88 18.19 -0.08
N LEU A 99 3.33 16.96 0.22
CA LEU A 99 4.58 16.41 -0.33
C LEU A 99 4.49 16.08 -1.83
N LEU A 100 3.29 15.98 -2.39
CA LEU A 100 3.10 15.76 -3.83
C LEU A 100 3.04 17.06 -4.65
N ALA A 101 2.95 18.22 -4.00
CA ALA A 101 2.91 19.52 -4.69
C ALA A 101 4.12 19.79 -5.62
N PRO A 102 5.37 19.39 -5.26
CA PRO A 102 6.54 19.65 -6.10
C PRO A 102 6.67 18.76 -7.35
N ARG A 103 5.67 17.93 -7.68
CA ARG A 103 5.73 16.98 -8.81
C ARG A 103 6.23 17.62 -10.10
N ASP A 104 5.56 18.66 -10.56
CA ASP A 104 5.86 19.24 -11.88
C ASP A 104 7.24 19.92 -11.91
N GLU A 105 7.66 20.52 -10.80
CA GLU A 105 9.01 21.04 -10.64
C GLU A 105 10.06 19.92 -10.71
N LEU A 106 9.87 18.84 -9.95
CA LEU A 106 10.78 17.68 -9.95
C LEU A 106 10.86 17.01 -11.32
N ILE A 107 9.73 16.81 -12.00
CA ILE A 107 9.71 16.24 -13.36
C ILE A 107 10.43 17.16 -14.33
N THR A 108 10.28 18.48 -14.19
CA THR A 108 11.00 19.46 -15.02
C THR A 108 12.51 19.41 -14.78
N LEU A 109 12.96 19.31 -13.53
CA LEU A 109 14.37 19.18 -13.18
C LEU A 109 14.98 17.90 -13.77
N LEU A 110 14.27 16.77 -13.64
CA LEU A 110 14.69 15.49 -14.23
C LEU A 110 14.75 15.55 -15.75
N ALA A 111 13.75 16.16 -16.41
CA ALA A 111 13.75 16.33 -17.86
C ALA A 111 14.88 17.24 -18.37
N ARG A 112 15.40 18.13 -17.51
CA ARG A 112 16.55 19.00 -17.80
C ARG A 112 17.89 18.39 -17.40
N SER A 113 17.90 17.16 -16.87
CA SER A 113 19.10 16.52 -16.34
C SER A 113 19.80 17.36 -15.24
N ASP A 114 19.01 18.09 -14.45
CA ASP A 114 19.53 18.95 -13.39
C ASP A 114 19.97 18.10 -12.18
N PRO A 115 21.24 18.16 -11.74
CA PRO A 115 21.73 17.38 -10.62
C PRO A 115 21.03 17.73 -9.29
N ALA A 116 20.41 18.90 -9.15
CA ALA A 116 19.62 19.25 -7.97
C ALA A 116 18.37 18.37 -7.80
N SER A 117 17.93 17.68 -8.85
CA SER A 117 16.81 16.73 -8.79
C SER A 117 17.09 15.57 -7.82
N ALA A 118 18.33 15.09 -7.76
CA ALA A 118 18.74 14.00 -6.89
C ALA A 118 18.55 14.34 -5.40
N ASP A 119 19.08 15.49 -4.96
CA ASP A 119 18.96 15.91 -3.56
C ASP A 119 17.51 16.19 -3.16
N ARG A 120 16.73 16.77 -4.08
CA ARG A 120 15.30 16.99 -3.86
C ARG A 120 14.51 15.69 -3.75
N LEU A 121 14.79 14.70 -4.60
CA LEU A 121 14.18 13.37 -4.51
C LEU A 121 14.57 12.65 -3.22
N ALA A 122 15.83 12.75 -2.79
CA ALA A 122 16.29 12.17 -1.53
C ALA A 122 15.61 12.82 -0.31
N ASN A 123 15.46 14.15 -0.31
CA ASN A 123 14.74 14.85 0.75
C ASN A 123 13.25 14.47 0.77
N LEU A 124 12.62 14.38 -0.40
CA LEU A 124 11.25 13.91 -0.53
C LEU A 124 11.09 12.47 -0.02
N TYR A 125 12.04 11.59 -0.35
CA TYR A 125 12.08 10.20 0.13
C TYR A 125 12.07 10.13 1.66
N VAL A 126 12.92 10.90 2.33
CA VAL A 126 12.98 10.95 3.79
C VAL A 126 11.66 11.45 4.39
N ALA A 127 11.07 12.50 3.80
CA ALA A 127 9.80 13.05 4.26
C ALA A 127 8.65 12.05 4.11
N VAL A 128 8.53 11.40 2.95
CA VAL A 128 7.50 10.40 2.65
C VAL A 128 7.65 9.19 3.58
N ARG A 129 8.86 8.69 3.77
CA ARG A 129 9.15 7.57 4.67
C ARG A 129 8.69 7.88 6.11
N LYS A 130 8.96 9.09 6.60
CA LYS A 130 8.52 9.55 7.91
C LYS A 130 7.00 9.62 8.05
N VAL A 131 6.29 10.09 7.01
CA VAL A 131 4.82 10.13 7.00
C VAL A 131 4.22 8.73 6.99
N LEU A 132 4.81 7.82 6.21
CA LEU A 132 4.31 6.46 6.05
C LEU A 132 4.73 5.50 7.17
N GLY A 133 5.67 5.90 8.03
CA GLY A 133 6.09 5.11 9.19
C GLY A 133 6.94 3.89 8.84
N VAL A 134 7.72 3.98 7.76
CA VAL A 134 8.64 2.92 7.28
C VAL A 134 10.08 3.29 7.58
#